data_AF-A0A815XRN6-F1
#
_entry.id   AF-A0A815XRN6-F1
#
_cell.length_a   1.000
_cell.length_b   1.000
_cell.length_c   1.000
_cell.angle_alpha   90.00
_cell.angle_beta   90.00
_cell.angle_gamma   90.00
#
_symmetry.space_group_name_H-M   'P 1'
#
loop_
_entity.id
_entity.type
_entity.pdbx_description
1 polymer ?
#
loop_
_entity_poly.entity_id
_entity_poly.type
_entity_poly.pdbx_seq_one_letter_code
_entity_poly.pdbx_strand_id
1 'polypeptide(L)'
;CKENCTTLCLPNIKTPNRGAVSKFSPRETNQLQIPALLVHCINEIEQRGLQEIGIYRLNVVESQVKELKERILKSRTGLFDLSHYNDIHLICGVVKDFLRSLSESLLTDTLWKSFSNVIDEESYLIKQQKFDLLIQQLPKPNRDTLAFIILHLQRVSTSPLCRMPIINLSRTMGPAVIGYSSKHISNIDLVGETYQQTRILEFFLNMPSNYWSKFLETNITSTSMNKQQIGTPILIREHYYQTTPKINYPTPSNTFFSPI
;
A
#
# COMPACT_ATOMS: atom_id res chain seq x y z
N CYS A 1 31.81 0.22 -5.21
CA CYS A 1 30.85 0.32 -6.33
C CYS A 1 31.14 1.48 -7.29
N LYS A 2 31.44 2.70 -6.82
CA LYS A 2 31.73 3.85 -7.70
C LYS A 2 33.00 3.69 -8.54
N GLU A 3 34.02 3.05 -7.98
CA GLU A 3 35.34 2.89 -8.62
C GLU A 3 35.43 1.68 -9.57
N ASN A 4 34.42 0.78 -9.56
CA ASN A 4 34.38 -0.41 -10.43
C ASN A 4 33.40 -0.26 -11.60
N CYS A 5 32.91 0.96 -11.88
CA CYS A 5 31.97 1.20 -12.96
C CYS A 5 32.75 1.53 -14.25
N THR A 6 32.87 0.55 -15.15
CA THR A 6 33.61 0.66 -16.42
C THR A 6 32.90 1.48 -17.49
N THR A 7 31.72 2.04 -17.20
CA THR A 7 30.91 2.79 -18.16
C THR A 7 30.86 4.27 -17.81
N LEU A 8 31.21 5.10 -18.79
CA LEU A 8 31.03 6.55 -18.75
C LEU A 8 29.54 6.86 -18.56
N CYS A 9 29.23 7.74 -17.62
CA CYS A 9 27.85 8.23 -17.41
C CYS A 9 27.36 8.94 -18.68
N LEU A 10 26.49 8.28 -19.44
CA LEU A 10 25.82 8.88 -20.59
C LEU A 10 24.65 9.76 -20.09
N PRO A 11 24.72 11.10 -20.22
CA PRO A 11 23.75 12.02 -19.61
C PRO A 11 22.34 11.94 -20.21
N ASN A 12 22.15 11.20 -21.31
CA ASN A 12 20.90 11.16 -22.07
C ASN A 12 20.04 9.91 -21.85
N ILE A 13 20.49 8.95 -21.03
CA ILE A 13 19.69 7.81 -20.62
C ILE A 13 18.96 8.21 -19.33
N LYS A 14 17.64 8.46 -19.45
CA LYS A 14 16.77 8.67 -18.28
C LYS A 14 16.99 7.50 -17.32
N THR A 15 17.62 7.76 -16.17
CA THR A 15 17.71 6.75 -15.11
C THR A 15 16.28 6.45 -14.69
N PRO A 16 15.82 5.18 -14.73
CA PRO A 16 14.48 4.87 -14.27
C PRO A 16 14.37 5.37 -12.83
N ASN A 17 13.32 6.13 -12.52
CA ASN A 17 13.14 6.78 -11.22
C ASN A 17 12.76 5.72 -10.16
N ARG A 18 13.69 4.80 -9.90
CA ARG A 18 13.60 3.75 -8.89
C ARG A 18 14.24 4.26 -7.60
N GLY A 19 13.76 3.77 -6.48
CA GLY A 19 14.27 4.11 -5.16
C GLY A 19 13.46 3.43 -4.08
N ALA A 20 13.97 3.48 -2.85
CA ALA A 20 13.24 2.99 -1.70
C ALA A 20 11.98 3.83 -1.50
N VAL A 21 10.97 3.28 -0.82
CA VAL A 21 9.72 4.00 -0.54
C VAL A 21 9.97 5.33 0.20
N SER A 22 11.03 5.40 1.01
CA SER A 22 11.49 6.62 1.70
C SER A 22 11.87 7.77 0.75
N LYS A 23 12.35 7.48 -0.47
CA LYS A 23 12.66 8.50 -1.49
C LYS A 23 11.40 9.24 -1.96
N PHE A 24 10.26 8.57 -1.95
CA PHE A 24 8.97 9.09 -2.44
C PHE A 24 8.05 9.56 -1.30
N SER A 25 8.46 9.38 -0.05
CA SER A 25 7.69 9.72 1.15
C SER A 25 8.12 11.08 1.71
N PRO A 26 7.22 11.81 2.41
CA PRO A 26 7.60 12.99 3.17
C PRO A 26 8.77 12.69 4.14
N ARG A 27 9.72 13.60 4.25
CA ARG A 27 10.91 13.42 5.10
C ARG A 27 10.69 13.87 6.55
N GLU A 28 9.57 14.53 6.82
CA GLU A 28 9.25 15.04 8.14
C GLU A 28 8.93 13.88 9.10
N THR A 29 9.69 13.79 10.20
CA THR A 29 9.61 12.68 11.15
C THR A 29 8.28 12.60 11.89
N ASN A 30 7.59 13.74 12.04
CA ASN A 30 6.33 13.85 12.77
C ASN A 30 5.08 13.63 11.89
N GLN A 31 5.26 13.30 10.61
CA GLN A 31 4.17 13.05 9.67
C GLN A 31 4.12 11.57 9.25
N LEU A 32 3.01 11.19 8.61
CA LEU A 32 2.89 9.90 7.94
C LEU A 32 3.84 9.84 6.75
N GLN A 33 4.67 8.80 6.70
CA GLN A 33 5.66 8.66 5.64
C GLN A 33 5.13 7.77 4.52
N ILE A 34 4.09 8.26 3.84
CA ILE A 34 3.43 7.57 2.72
C ILE A 34 3.69 8.34 1.43
N PRO A 35 4.07 7.67 0.32
CA PRO A 35 4.22 8.34 -0.97
C PRO A 35 2.94 9.04 -1.44
N ALA A 36 3.05 10.32 -1.83
CA ALA A 36 1.92 11.11 -2.31
C ALA A 36 1.19 10.43 -3.49
N LEU A 37 1.94 9.80 -4.40
CA LEU A 37 1.36 9.02 -5.50
C LEU A 37 0.37 7.96 -5.01
N LEU A 38 0.74 7.20 -3.95
CA LEU A 38 -0.14 6.18 -3.40
C LEU A 38 -1.37 6.80 -2.76
N VAL A 39 -1.21 7.90 -2.02
CA VAL A 39 -2.33 8.63 -1.41
C VAL A 39 -3.33 9.09 -2.48
N HIS A 40 -2.88 9.76 -3.54
CA HIS A 40 -3.76 10.23 -4.60
C HIS A 40 -4.45 9.08 -5.34
N CYS A 41 -3.69 8.08 -5.77
CA CYS A 41 -4.27 6.95 -6.51
C CYS A 41 -5.25 6.15 -5.67
N ILE A 42 -4.94 5.86 -4.41
CA ILE A 42 -5.83 5.10 -3.52
C ILE A 42 -7.09 5.90 -3.19
N ASN A 43 -6.98 7.20 -2.92
CA ASN A 43 -8.16 8.04 -2.68
C ASN A 43 -9.11 8.04 -3.89
N GLU A 44 -8.57 8.14 -5.10
CA GLU A 44 -9.37 8.07 -6.33
C GLU A 44 -10.06 6.70 -6.48
N ILE A 45 -9.35 5.59 -6.17
CA ILE A 45 -9.93 4.24 -6.18
C ILE A 45 -11.02 4.09 -5.11
N GLU A 46 -10.84 4.65 -3.91
CA GLU A 46 -11.88 4.60 -2.88
C GLU A 46 -13.09 5.45 -3.24
N GLN A 47 -12.89 6.60 -3.87
CA GLN A 47 -13.97 7.53 -4.21
C GLN A 47 -14.93 6.98 -5.26
N ARG A 48 -14.42 6.30 -6.30
CA ARG A 48 -15.27 5.79 -7.40
C ARG A 48 -15.06 4.32 -7.75
N GLY A 49 -13.90 3.75 -7.42
CA GLY A 49 -13.57 2.36 -7.75
C GLY A 49 -14.28 1.31 -6.89
N LEU A 50 -14.77 1.67 -5.70
CA LEU A 50 -15.47 0.71 -4.83
C LEU A 50 -16.80 0.18 -5.41
N GLN A 51 -17.28 0.77 -6.50
CA GLN A 51 -18.48 0.32 -7.23
C GLN A 51 -18.13 -0.51 -8.48
N GLU A 52 -16.85 -0.64 -8.82
CA GLU A 52 -16.38 -1.31 -10.04
C GLU A 52 -15.95 -2.76 -9.76
N ILE A 53 -16.26 -3.66 -10.68
CA ILE A 53 -15.94 -5.09 -10.54
C ILE A 53 -14.45 -5.33 -10.80
N GLY A 54 -13.81 -6.13 -9.95
CA GLY A 54 -12.47 -6.63 -10.25
C GLY A 54 -11.35 -5.60 -10.04
N ILE A 55 -11.52 -4.69 -9.07
CA ILE A 55 -10.46 -3.76 -8.62
C ILE A 55 -9.16 -4.53 -8.37
N TYR A 56 -8.05 -3.98 -8.88
CA TYR A 56 -6.72 -4.59 -8.98
C TYR A 56 -6.57 -5.84 -9.87
N ARG A 57 -7.64 -6.58 -10.20
CA ARG A 57 -7.57 -7.83 -10.98
C ARG A 57 -7.49 -7.62 -12.49
N LEU A 58 -8.20 -6.64 -13.03
CA LEU A 58 -8.28 -6.46 -14.48
C LEU A 58 -6.93 -6.02 -15.07
N ASN A 59 -6.67 -6.51 -16.28
CA ASN A 59 -5.47 -6.19 -17.05
C ASN A 59 -5.63 -4.82 -17.69
N VAL A 60 -4.51 -4.10 -17.76
CA VAL A 60 -4.43 -2.76 -18.35
C VAL A 60 -3.19 -2.65 -19.23
N VAL A 61 -3.20 -1.70 -20.16
CA VAL A 61 -2.10 -1.49 -21.09
C VAL A 61 -0.88 -0.93 -20.34
N GLU A 62 0.22 -1.69 -20.27
CA GLU A 62 1.39 -1.33 -19.46
C GLU A 62 2.02 0.01 -19.85
N SER A 63 2.01 0.36 -21.14
CA SER A 63 2.57 1.64 -21.60
C SER A 63 1.79 2.83 -21.02
N GLN A 64 0.47 2.74 -20.95
CA GLN A 64 -0.39 3.76 -20.34
C GLN A 64 -0.15 3.86 -18.83
N VAL A 65 0.03 2.71 -18.15
CA VAL A 65 0.38 2.68 -16.71
C VAL A 65 1.69 3.41 -16.46
N LYS A 66 2.74 3.08 -17.23
CA LYS A 66 4.07 3.69 -17.07
C LYS A 66 4.02 5.18 -17.36
N GLU A 67 3.31 5.58 -18.42
CA GLU A 67 3.11 6.97 -18.79
C GLU A 67 2.39 7.77 -17.68
N LEU A 68 1.27 7.26 -17.18
CA LEU A 68 0.51 7.91 -16.10
C LEU A 68 1.33 8.02 -14.82
N LYS A 69 2.02 6.93 -14.43
CA LYS A 69 2.92 6.94 -13.27
C LYS A 69 3.99 8.03 -13.39
N GLU A 70 4.64 8.15 -14.55
CA GLU A 70 5.63 9.19 -14.79
C GLU A 70 5.05 10.60 -14.72
N ARG A 71 3.85 10.82 -15.26
CA ARG A 71 3.15 12.11 -15.20
C ARG A 71 2.86 12.51 -13.75
N ILE A 72 2.35 11.57 -12.93
CA ILE A 72 2.09 11.81 -11.51
C ILE A 72 3.40 12.14 -10.77
N LEU A 73 4.46 11.34 -10.96
CA LEU A 73 5.75 11.55 -10.28
C LEU A 73 6.46 12.85 -10.67
N LYS A 74 6.20 13.39 -11.87
CA LYS A 74 6.75 14.68 -12.33
C LYS A 74 5.92 15.88 -11.87
N SER A 75 4.69 15.67 -11.41
CA SER A 75 3.82 16.74 -10.93
C SER A 75 4.44 17.38 -9.69
N ARG A 76 4.90 18.63 -9.83
CA ARG A 76 5.60 19.38 -8.76
C ARG A 76 4.64 19.95 -7.72
N THR A 77 3.35 20.05 -8.04
CA THR A 77 2.34 20.73 -7.23
C THR A 77 1.66 19.83 -6.22
N GLY A 78 2.00 18.53 -6.16
CA GLY A 78 1.37 17.57 -5.24
C GLY A 78 -0.13 17.37 -5.51
N LEU A 79 -0.63 17.85 -6.65
CA LEU A 79 -2.01 17.71 -7.08
C LEU A 79 -1.96 17.29 -8.55
N PHE A 80 -2.12 15.99 -8.77
CA PHE A 80 -2.33 15.44 -10.11
C PHE A 80 -3.81 15.08 -10.23
N ASP A 81 -4.49 15.71 -11.18
CA ASP A 81 -5.92 15.48 -11.36
C ASP A 81 -6.14 14.12 -12.05
N LEU A 82 -6.63 13.16 -11.27
CA LEU A 82 -6.96 11.81 -11.73
C LEU A 82 -8.40 11.70 -12.24
N SER A 83 -9.25 12.73 -12.08
CA SER A 83 -10.66 12.67 -12.48
C SER A 83 -10.83 12.59 -14.00
N HIS A 84 -9.84 13.06 -14.76
CA HIS A 84 -9.80 12.95 -16.22
C HIS A 84 -9.52 11.52 -16.73
N TYR A 85 -9.13 10.59 -15.85
CA TYR A 85 -8.81 9.21 -16.21
C TYR A 85 -10.00 8.28 -15.91
N ASN A 86 -10.93 8.17 -16.86
CA ASN A 86 -12.17 7.41 -16.69
C ASN A 86 -11.95 5.95 -16.25
N ASP A 87 -10.93 5.26 -16.80
CA ASP A 87 -10.61 3.88 -16.42
C ASP A 87 -9.95 3.80 -15.03
N ILE A 88 -10.69 3.31 -14.03
CA ILE A 88 -10.14 3.13 -12.68
C ILE A 88 -9.08 2.01 -12.60
N HIS A 89 -9.17 1.02 -13.49
CA HIS A 89 -8.21 -0.08 -13.51
C HIS A 89 -6.83 0.39 -13.95
N LEU A 90 -6.76 1.44 -14.77
CA LEU A 90 -5.50 2.10 -15.10
C LEU A 90 -4.80 2.63 -13.84
N ILE A 91 -5.56 3.27 -12.94
CA ILE A 91 -5.06 3.78 -11.65
C ILE A 91 -4.65 2.63 -10.72
N CYS A 92 -5.43 1.55 -10.69
CA CYS A 92 -5.03 0.31 -9.99
C CYS A 92 -3.70 -0.23 -10.53
N GLY A 93 -3.51 -0.18 -11.86
CA GLY A 93 -2.27 -0.53 -12.54
C GLY A 93 -1.09 0.33 -12.08
N VAL A 94 -1.28 1.65 -11.95
CA VAL A 94 -0.26 2.58 -11.45
C VAL A 94 0.15 2.24 -10.02
N VAL A 95 -0.79 1.95 -9.13
CA VAL A 95 -0.48 1.51 -7.75
C VAL A 95 0.38 0.25 -7.77
N LYS A 96 -0.05 -0.79 -8.51
CA LYS A 96 0.70 -2.04 -8.65
C LYS A 96 2.10 -1.81 -9.22
N ASP A 97 2.22 -1.00 -10.27
CA ASP A 97 3.48 -0.74 -10.95
C ASP A 97 4.43 0.12 -10.11
N PHE A 98 3.92 1.09 -9.36
CA PHE A 98 4.70 1.88 -8.42
C PHE A 98 5.36 0.99 -7.37
N LEU A 99 4.57 0.17 -6.68
CA LEU A 99 5.06 -0.73 -5.63
C LEU A 99 6.09 -1.73 -6.17
N ARG A 100 5.83 -2.36 -7.32
CA ARG A 100 6.79 -3.26 -7.99
C ARG A 100 8.07 -2.57 -8.46
N SER A 101 8.02 -1.26 -8.71
CA SER A 101 9.17 -0.49 -9.21
C SER A 101 10.08 0.07 -8.12
N LEU A 102 9.71 -0.09 -6.85
CA LEU A 102 10.55 0.28 -5.72
C LEU A 102 11.88 -0.48 -5.78
N SER A 103 12.94 0.13 -5.20
CA SER A 103 14.25 -0.53 -5.17
C SER A 103 14.30 -1.72 -4.21
N GLU A 104 13.32 -1.83 -3.31
CA GLU A 104 13.17 -2.86 -2.30
C GLU A 104 11.67 -3.00 -2.01
N SER A 105 11.22 -4.19 -1.62
CA SER A 105 9.82 -4.42 -1.25
C SER A 105 9.42 -3.64 0.02
N LEU A 106 8.12 -3.49 0.28
CA LEU A 106 7.67 -2.89 1.54
C LEU A 106 8.10 -3.72 2.75
N LEU A 107 8.29 -5.02 2.60
CA LEU A 107 8.74 -5.89 3.69
C LEU A 107 10.25 -5.88 3.89
N THR A 108 11.01 -5.17 3.05
CA THR A 108 12.48 -5.17 3.00
C THR A 108 13.06 -6.53 2.62
N ASP A 109 14.17 -6.55 1.90
CA ASP A 109 14.85 -7.79 1.50
C ASP A 109 15.39 -8.52 2.76
N THR A 110 15.75 -7.75 3.80
CA THR A 110 16.30 -8.27 5.06
C THR A 110 15.27 -9.02 5.91
N LEU A 111 14.03 -8.53 6.01
CA LEU A 111 12.99 -9.13 6.83
C LEU A 111 12.10 -10.11 6.04
N TRP A 112 12.15 -10.10 4.71
CA TRP A 112 11.26 -10.91 3.86
C TRP A 112 11.26 -12.39 4.25
N LYS A 113 12.44 -13.00 4.44
CA LYS A 113 12.57 -14.41 4.85
C LYS A 113 11.99 -14.66 6.23
N SER A 114 12.13 -13.72 7.16
CA SER A 114 11.50 -13.82 8.48
C SER A 114 9.97 -13.81 8.38
N PHE A 115 9.39 -12.95 7.52
CA PHE A 115 7.95 -12.99 7.25
C PHE A 115 7.51 -14.33 6.65
N SER A 116 8.28 -14.86 5.69
CA SER A 116 8.01 -16.17 5.09
C SER A 116 8.08 -17.32 6.11
N ASN A 117 9.02 -17.28 7.05
CA ASN A 117 9.11 -18.33 8.07
C ASN A 117 7.94 -18.25 9.07
N VAL A 118 7.47 -17.04 9.38
CA VAL A 118 6.34 -16.85 10.31
C VAL A 118 5.02 -17.32 9.71
N ILE A 119 4.79 -17.18 8.39
CA ILE A 119 3.53 -17.62 7.79
C ILE A 119 3.33 -19.15 7.86
N ASP A 120 4.42 -19.91 7.97
CA ASP A 120 4.43 -21.37 8.13
C ASP A 120 4.19 -21.85 9.57
N GLU A 121 4.18 -20.94 10.55
CA GLU A 121 3.80 -21.26 11.93
C GLU A 121 2.37 -21.82 11.99
N GLU A 122 2.12 -22.89 12.74
CA GLU A 122 0.78 -23.49 12.83
C GLU A 122 -0.13 -22.71 13.77
N SER A 123 0.42 -22.27 14.91
CA SER A 123 -0.34 -21.54 15.91
C SER A 123 -0.65 -20.12 15.45
N TYR A 124 -1.95 -19.82 15.26
CA TYR A 124 -2.42 -18.49 14.90
C TYR A 124 -1.94 -17.40 15.88
N LEU A 125 -1.98 -17.69 17.18
CA LEU A 125 -1.56 -16.74 18.22
C LEU A 125 -0.07 -16.41 18.12
N ILE A 126 0.78 -17.43 17.99
CA ILE A 126 2.24 -17.25 17.86
C ILE A 126 2.55 -16.51 16.56
N LYS A 127 1.88 -16.88 15.46
CA LYS A 127 2.00 -16.21 14.16
C LYS A 127 1.66 -14.73 14.25
N GLN A 128 0.55 -14.39 14.88
CA GLN A 128 0.13 -13.01 15.09
C GLN A 128 1.17 -12.20 15.89
N GLN A 129 1.68 -12.77 16.99
CA GLN A 129 2.72 -12.12 17.82
C GLN A 129 4.02 -11.91 17.04
N LYS A 130 4.50 -12.92 16.32
CA LYS A 130 5.74 -12.81 15.51
C LYS A 130 5.58 -11.80 14.38
N PHE A 131 4.41 -11.74 13.71
CA PHE A 131 4.16 -10.73 12.69
C PHE A 131 4.10 -9.31 13.27
N ASP A 132 3.48 -9.09 14.43
CA ASP A 132 3.48 -7.77 15.08
C ASP A 132 4.91 -7.29 15.35
N LEU A 133 5.79 -8.16 15.87
CA LEU A 133 7.20 -7.83 16.08
C LEU A 133 7.92 -7.46 14.76
N LEU A 134 7.73 -8.23 13.70
CA LEU A 134 8.35 -7.94 12.40
C LEU A 134 7.83 -6.65 11.77
N ILE A 135 6.51 -6.38 11.87
CA ILE A 135 5.90 -5.16 11.35
C ILE A 135 6.43 -3.93 12.11
N GLN A 136 6.68 -4.04 13.42
CA GLN A 136 7.27 -2.96 14.20
C GLN A 136 8.74 -2.70 13.86
N GLN A 137 9.49 -3.70 13.37
CA GLN A 137 10.87 -3.57 12.91
C GLN A 137 10.99 -2.92 11.52
N LEU A 138 9.90 -2.87 10.74
CA LEU A 138 9.93 -2.21 9.44
C LEU A 138 10.28 -0.72 9.58
N PRO A 139 11.08 -0.16 8.66
CA PRO A 139 11.29 1.28 8.59
C PRO A 139 9.95 2.03 8.55
N LYS A 140 9.85 3.18 9.22
CA LYS A 140 8.61 3.97 9.31
C LYS A 140 7.94 4.20 7.94
N PRO A 141 8.64 4.58 6.86
CA PRO A 141 8.04 4.71 5.53
C PRO A 141 7.39 3.43 5.00
N ASN A 142 8.07 2.29 5.21
CA ASN A 142 7.58 0.98 4.79
C ASN A 142 6.33 0.58 5.58
N ARG A 143 6.37 0.71 6.91
CA ARG A 143 5.29 0.34 7.81
C ARG A 143 4.05 1.20 7.61
N ASP A 144 4.21 2.52 7.55
CA ASP A 144 3.09 3.45 7.37
C ASP A 144 2.44 3.23 5.98
N THR A 145 3.26 3.02 4.94
CA THR A 145 2.76 2.70 3.59
C THR A 145 2.05 1.34 3.56
N LEU A 146 2.61 0.31 4.22
CA LEU A 146 1.97 -1.01 4.31
C LEU A 146 0.61 -0.90 5.01
N ALA A 147 0.54 -0.24 6.17
CA ALA A 147 -0.71 -0.04 6.90
C ALA A 147 -1.78 0.66 6.06
N PHE A 148 -1.39 1.71 5.32
CA PHE A 148 -2.29 2.43 4.41
C PHE A 148 -2.86 1.53 3.31
N ILE A 149 -2.02 0.72 2.68
CA ILE A 149 -2.45 -0.22 1.63
C ILE A 149 -3.34 -1.33 2.20
N ILE A 150 -3.00 -1.90 3.35
CA ILE A 150 -3.79 -2.98 3.95
C ILE A 150 -5.20 -2.49 4.30
N LEU A 151 -5.33 -1.30 4.90
CA LEU A 151 -6.63 -0.70 5.19
C LEU A 151 -7.46 -0.46 3.92
N HIS A 152 -6.81 0.04 2.86
CA HIS A 152 -7.47 0.23 1.57
C HIS A 152 -8.00 -1.11 1.00
N LEU A 153 -7.15 -2.14 0.97
CA LEU A 153 -7.52 -3.45 0.43
C LEU A 153 -8.61 -4.14 1.27
N GLN A 154 -8.65 -3.91 2.59
CA GLN A 154 -9.76 -4.34 3.44
C GLN A 154 -11.08 -3.67 3.01
N ARG A 155 -11.09 -2.37 2.70
CA ARG A 155 -12.29 -1.69 2.19
C ARG A 155 -12.74 -2.27 0.85
N VAL A 156 -11.81 -2.49 -0.08
CA VAL A 156 -12.10 -3.13 -1.37
C VAL A 156 -12.72 -4.52 -1.16
N SER A 157 -12.20 -5.31 -0.21
CA SER A 157 -12.74 -6.66 0.05
C SER A 157 -14.12 -6.65 0.68
N THR A 158 -14.44 -5.64 1.48
CA THR A 158 -15.77 -5.47 2.09
C THR A 158 -16.81 -4.96 1.11
N SER A 159 -16.42 -4.33 -0.01
CA SER A 159 -17.38 -3.89 -1.02
C SER A 159 -17.96 -5.09 -1.79
N PRO A 160 -19.28 -5.34 -1.70
CA PRO A 160 -19.90 -6.46 -2.43
C PRO A 160 -19.85 -6.24 -3.94
N LEU A 161 -19.81 -4.98 -4.39
CA LEU A 161 -19.78 -4.60 -5.81
C LEU A 161 -18.43 -4.93 -6.44
N CYS A 162 -17.33 -4.76 -5.69
CA CYS A 162 -16.00 -5.06 -6.21
C CYS A 162 -15.81 -6.53 -6.57
N ARG A 163 -16.52 -7.45 -5.90
CA ARG A 163 -16.37 -8.92 -6.08
C ARG A 163 -14.91 -9.40 -5.93
N MET A 164 -14.17 -8.75 -5.03
CA MET A 164 -12.75 -9.01 -4.78
C MET A 164 -12.54 -9.43 -3.31
N PRO A 165 -12.92 -10.67 -2.92
CA PRO A 165 -12.65 -11.17 -1.57
C PRO A 165 -11.15 -11.19 -1.27
N ILE A 166 -10.80 -11.27 0.01
CA ILE A 166 -9.41 -11.23 0.51
C ILE A 166 -8.50 -12.15 -0.30
N ILE A 167 -8.87 -13.41 -0.52
CA ILE A 167 -8.05 -14.38 -1.29
C ILE A 167 -7.73 -13.90 -2.73
N ASN A 168 -8.68 -13.23 -3.40
CA ASN A 168 -8.46 -12.72 -4.75
C ASN A 168 -7.54 -11.51 -4.74
N LEU A 169 -7.70 -10.61 -3.76
CA LEU A 169 -6.79 -9.48 -3.57
C LEU A 169 -5.38 -9.96 -3.21
N SER A 170 -5.25 -10.95 -2.33
CA SER A 170 -3.98 -11.52 -1.92
C SER A 170 -3.18 -12.08 -3.10
N ARG A 171 -3.83 -12.86 -3.98
CA ARG A 171 -3.20 -13.40 -5.18
C ARG A 171 -2.75 -12.31 -6.16
N THR A 172 -3.56 -11.26 -6.28
CA THR A 172 -3.33 -10.21 -7.28
C THR A 172 -2.33 -9.16 -6.81
N MET A 173 -2.39 -8.78 -5.53
CA MET A 173 -1.60 -7.72 -4.91
C MET A 173 -0.37 -8.25 -4.17
N GLY A 174 -0.31 -9.55 -3.87
CA GLY A 174 0.81 -10.19 -3.16
C GLY A 174 2.17 -9.83 -3.78
N PRO A 175 2.38 -10.08 -5.08
CA PRO A 175 3.65 -9.73 -5.74
C PRO A 175 3.99 -8.24 -5.71
N ALA A 176 2.98 -7.35 -5.67
CA ALA A 176 3.20 -5.92 -5.64
C ALA A 176 3.49 -5.39 -4.23
N VAL A 177 2.76 -5.86 -3.22
CA VAL A 177 2.84 -5.37 -1.83
C VAL A 177 3.96 -6.06 -1.07
N ILE A 178 4.02 -7.38 -1.14
CA ILE A 178 5.01 -8.20 -0.42
C ILE A 178 6.34 -8.26 -1.17
N GLY A 179 6.30 -8.30 -2.50
CA GLY A 179 7.49 -8.42 -3.33
C GLY A 179 8.22 -9.75 -3.12
N TYR A 180 9.40 -9.88 -3.72
CA TYR A 180 10.26 -11.05 -3.64
C TYR A 180 11.41 -10.82 -2.65
N SER A 181 12.06 -11.90 -2.20
CA SER A 181 13.21 -11.81 -1.30
C SER A 181 14.44 -11.15 -1.93
N SER A 182 14.50 -11.11 -3.27
CA SER A 182 15.56 -10.51 -4.06
C SER A 182 15.03 -10.13 -5.46
N LYS A 183 15.71 -9.18 -6.10
CA LYS A 183 15.45 -8.82 -7.51
C LYS A 183 15.83 -9.90 -8.50
N HIS A 184 16.79 -10.76 -8.12
CA HIS A 184 17.29 -11.84 -8.97
C HIS A 184 16.83 -13.17 -8.38
N ILE A 185 15.52 -13.38 -8.37
CA ILE A 185 14.93 -14.64 -7.94
C ILE A 185 15.10 -15.69 -9.05
N SER A 186 15.42 -16.92 -8.67
CA SER A 186 15.46 -18.02 -9.64
C SER A 186 14.03 -18.39 -10.06
N ASN A 187 13.86 -18.94 -11.28
CA ASN A 187 12.55 -19.41 -11.74
C ASN A 187 11.97 -20.54 -10.84
N ILE A 188 12.86 -21.30 -10.19
CA ILE A 188 12.49 -22.40 -9.30
C ILE A 188 11.88 -21.84 -8.01
N ASP A 189 12.50 -20.81 -7.44
CA ASP A 189 12.04 -20.19 -6.19
C ASP A 189 10.82 -19.27 -6.42
N LEU A 190 10.64 -18.75 -7.63
CA LEU A 190 9.58 -17.80 -7.98
C LEU A 190 8.18 -18.30 -7.59
N VAL A 191 7.88 -19.57 -7.87
CA VAL A 191 6.57 -20.17 -7.58
C VAL A 191 6.35 -20.28 -6.07
N GLY A 192 7.35 -20.76 -5.35
CA GLY A 192 7.31 -20.89 -3.89
C GLY A 192 7.15 -19.53 -3.20
N GLU A 193 7.91 -18.51 -3.61
CA GLU A 193 7.78 -17.18 -3.05
C GLU A 193 6.44 -16.53 -3.39
N THR A 194 5.91 -16.71 -4.60
CA THR A 194 4.59 -16.19 -4.98
C THR A 194 3.47 -16.80 -4.11
N TYR A 195 3.60 -18.08 -3.76
CA TYR A 195 2.70 -18.73 -2.83
C TYR A 195 2.79 -18.12 -1.43
N GLN A 196 4.00 -17.89 -0.91
CA GLN A 196 4.20 -17.28 0.41
C GLN A 196 3.71 -15.82 0.45
N GLN A 197 3.95 -15.03 -0.59
CA GLN A 197 3.45 -13.66 -0.73
C GLN A 197 1.92 -13.60 -0.59
N THR A 198 1.22 -14.53 -1.26
CA THR A 198 -0.24 -14.62 -1.20
C THR A 198 -0.70 -14.88 0.23
N ARG A 199 -0.09 -15.85 0.92
CA ARG A 199 -0.46 -16.22 2.30
C ARG A 199 -0.16 -15.11 3.30
N ILE A 200 0.99 -14.44 3.17
CA ILE A 200 1.35 -13.30 4.03
C ILE A 200 0.33 -12.17 3.86
N LEU A 201 0.02 -11.79 2.62
CA LEU A 201 -0.95 -10.71 2.37
C LEU A 201 -2.35 -11.09 2.84
N GLU A 202 -2.77 -12.34 2.64
CA GLU A 202 -4.03 -12.85 3.17
C GLU A 202 -4.09 -12.78 4.70
N PHE A 203 -3.01 -13.15 5.39
CA PHE A 203 -2.94 -13.02 6.84
C PHE A 203 -3.08 -11.55 7.26
N PHE A 204 -2.35 -10.62 6.62
CA PHE A 204 -2.43 -9.19 6.93
C PHE A 204 -3.82 -8.60 6.70
N LEU A 205 -4.50 -9.01 5.63
CA LEU A 205 -5.86 -8.54 5.33
C LEU A 205 -6.90 -9.09 6.31
N ASN A 206 -6.64 -10.25 6.94
CA ASN A 206 -7.48 -10.80 8.01
C ASN A 206 -7.16 -10.23 9.40
N MET A 207 -6.05 -9.49 9.58
CA MET A 207 -5.79 -8.80 10.84
C MET A 207 -6.79 -7.66 11.07
N PRO A 208 -7.17 -7.38 12.33
CA PRO A 208 -8.13 -6.30 12.65
C PRO A 208 -7.72 -4.93 12.07
N SER A 209 -8.65 -4.18 11.49
CA SER A 209 -8.35 -2.86 10.90
C SER A 209 -7.82 -1.84 11.93
N ASN A 210 -8.22 -1.95 13.21
CA ASN A 210 -7.68 -1.09 14.27
C ASN A 210 -6.19 -1.33 14.54
N TYR A 211 -5.68 -2.55 14.32
CA TYR A 211 -4.25 -2.84 14.39
C TYR A 211 -3.46 -2.00 13.38
N TRP A 212 -3.96 -1.86 12.15
CA TRP A 212 -3.28 -1.07 11.12
C TRP A 212 -3.49 0.43 11.32
N SER A 213 -4.69 0.82 11.76
CA SER A 213 -5.06 2.22 11.99
C SER A 213 -4.11 2.90 12.98
N LYS A 214 -3.65 2.18 14.03
CA LYS A 214 -2.72 2.70 15.06
C LYS A 214 -1.44 3.31 14.47
N PHE A 215 -0.96 2.81 13.33
CA PHE A 215 0.25 3.33 12.67
C PHE A 215 -0.01 4.62 11.88
N LEU A 216 -1.28 4.92 11.58
CA LEU A 216 -1.71 6.08 10.82
C LEU A 216 -2.29 7.19 11.70
N GLU A 217 -2.47 6.94 13.01
CA GLU A 217 -2.92 7.96 13.96
C GLU A 217 -1.71 8.79 14.39
N THR A 218 -1.62 10.03 13.91
CA THR A 218 -0.67 10.99 14.46
C THR A 218 -1.10 11.32 15.89
N ASN A 219 -0.23 11.15 16.87
CA ASN A 219 -0.44 11.61 18.25
C ASN A 219 -0.64 13.14 18.24
N ILE A 220 -1.89 13.60 18.12
CA ILE A 220 -2.25 14.98 18.42
C ILE A 220 -2.31 15.07 19.94
N THR A 221 -1.15 15.21 20.59
CA THR A 221 -1.13 15.75 21.94
C THR A 221 -1.42 17.24 21.79
N SER A 222 -2.62 17.63 22.20
CA SER A 222 -3.10 18.99 22.41
C SER A 222 -1.97 20.00 22.65
N THR A 223 -1.71 20.86 21.66
CA THR A 223 -1.16 22.19 21.94
C THR A 223 -2.06 23.22 21.28
N SER A 224 -2.73 23.95 22.16
CA SER A 224 -3.54 25.15 21.98
C SER A 224 -3.12 26.09 20.85
N MET A 225 -4.14 26.57 20.13
CA MET A 225 -4.27 27.88 19.48
C MET A 225 -2.99 28.65 19.13
N ASN A 226 -2.69 28.79 17.84
CA ASN A 226 -2.43 30.10 17.24
C ASN A 226 -2.63 30.08 15.72
N LYS A 227 -3.47 31.00 15.24
CA LYS A 227 -3.66 31.32 13.83
C LYS A 227 -2.41 32.01 13.27
N GLN A 228 -2.22 31.83 11.96
CA GLN A 228 -1.28 32.51 11.06
C GLN A 228 0.14 31.95 11.02
N GLN A 229 0.43 31.15 9.98
CA GLN A 229 1.57 31.40 9.10
C GLN A 229 1.43 30.60 7.79
N ILE A 230 1.73 31.29 6.68
CA ILE A 230 1.70 30.80 5.31
C ILE A 230 2.83 29.79 5.13
N GLY A 231 2.47 28.53 4.92
CA GLY A 231 3.38 27.41 4.69
C GLY A 231 2.57 26.24 4.14
N THR A 232 3.19 25.45 3.27
CA THR A 232 2.65 24.30 2.52
C THR A 232 1.53 23.56 3.28
N PRO A 233 0.37 23.27 2.66
CA PRO A 233 -0.76 22.70 3.38
C PRO A 233 -0.36 21.38 4.04
N ILE A 234 -0.43 21.38 5.36
CA ILE A 234 -0.22 20.23 6.23
C ILE A 234 -1.36 19.26 5.93
N LEU A 235 -1.05 18.13 5.31
CA LEU A 235 -2.02 17.09 4.99
C LEU A 235 -2.34 16.27 6.25
N ILE A 236 -3.17 16.83 7.15
CA ILE A 236 -3.60 16.19 8.40
C ILE A 236 -4.82 15.31 8.16
N ARG A 237 -4.87 14.16 8.86
CA ARG A 237 -5.98 13.21 8.95
C ARG A 237 -7.37 13.86 9.06
N GLU A 238 -7.52 14.98 9.76
CA GLU A 238 -8.83 15.66 9.91
C GLU A 238 -9.37 16.28 8.60
N HIS A 239 -8.50 16.71 7.69
CA HIS A 239 -8.94 17.29 6.41
C HIS A 239 -9.45 16.23 5.41
N TYR A 240 -9.13 14.95 5.60
CA TYR A 240 -9.47 13.88 4.64
C TYR A 240 -10.65 13.00 5.06
N TYR A 241 -10.94 12.86 6.36
CA TYR A 241 -12.05 12.02 6.85
C TYR A 241 -13.35 12.79 7.14
N GLN A 242 -13.35 14.13 7.09
CA GLN A 242 -14.57 14.92 7.34
C GLN A 242 -15.53 14.95 6.13
N THR A 243 -15.07 14.59 4.92
CA THR A 243 -15.89 14.59 3.70
C THR A 243 -16.38 13.21 3.29
N THR A 244 -15.98 12.14 3.99
CA THR A 244 -16.57 10.81 3.80
C THR A 244 -17.92 10.77 4.52
N PRO A 245 -19.04 10.44 3.84
CA PRO A 245 -20.31 10.29 4.53
C PRO A 245 -20.17 9.25 5.65
N LYS A 246 -20.68 9.57 6.85
CA LYS A 246 -20.88 8.55 7.90
C LYS A 246 -21.88 7.52 7.36
N ILE A 247 -21.40 6.38 6.89
CA ILE A 247 -22.27 5.23 6.61
C ILE A 247 -22.60 4.62 7.96
N ASN A 248 -23.82 4.87 8.44
CA ASN A 248 -24.38 4.14 9.58
C ASN A 248 -24.55 2.68 9.15
N TYR A 249 -23.64 1.81 9.59
CA TYR A 249 -23.84 0.38 9.46
C TYR A 249 -24.96 -0.05 10.42
N PRO A 250 -26.01 -0.75 9.96
CA PRO A 250 -26.92 -1.43 10.86
C PRO A 250 -26.12 -2.46 11.67
N THR A 251 -26.24 -2.41 12.99
CA THR A 251 -25.77 -3.47 13.88
C THR A 251 -26.37 -4.80 13.43
N PRO A 252 -25.57 -5.87 13.27
CA PRO A 252 -26.13 -7.18 12.94
C PRO A 252 -27.06 -7.62 14.08
N SER A 253 -28.34 -7.77 13.78
CA SER A 253 -29.29 -8.42 14.66
C SER A 253 -28.92 -9.91 14.75
N ASN A 254 -28.24 -10.28 15.84
CA ASN A 254 -28.03 -11.67 16.21
C ASN A 254 -29.39 -12.34 16.49
N THR A 255 -29.98 -12.95 15.46
CA THR A 255 -31.11 -13.87 15.62
C THR A 255 -30.93 -15.07 14.70
N PHE A 256 -29.84 -15.83 14.87
CA PHE A 256 -29.73 -17.20 14.33
C PHE A 256 -28.92 -18.09 15.28
N PHE A 257 -29.38 -18.15 16.53
CA PHE A 257 -29.26 -19.34 17.37
C PHE A 257 -30.52 -19.41 18.23
N SER A 258 -31.46 -20.26 17.84
CA SER A 258 -32.44 -20.81 18.77
C SER A 258 -31.99 -22.24 19.10
N PRO A 259 -31.89 -22.61 20.39
CA PRO A 259 -31.44 -23.94 20.78
C PRO A 259 -32.61 -24.92 20.68
N ILE A 260 -32.45 -25.97 19.87
CA ILE A 260 -33.03 -27.32 20.07
C ILE A 260 -32.00 -28.33 19.57
#